data_AF-A0A413I404-F1
#
_entry.id   AF-A0A413I404-F1
#
_cell.length_a   1.000
_cell.length_b   1.000
_cell.length_c   1.000
_cell.angle_alpha   90.00
_cell.angle_beta   90.00
_cell.angle_gamma   90.00
#
_symmetry.space_group_name_H-M   'P 1'
#
loop_
_entity.id
_entity.type
_entity.pdbx_description
1 polymer ?
#
loop_
_entity_poly.entity_id
_entity_poly.type
_entity_poly.pdbx_seq_one_letter_code
_entity_poly.pdbx_strand_id
1 'polypeptide(L)'
;MITNRIKTEIINKKDSYVGINLKINNMEKNTNIAASGSELETLQNQYLATKIALENNQEPKKQQKLTQACNKARKALEKYYYEQSLPTLPLQIHEMTEDEDTLLIQKIKQEIIIAFPVNGLKTKSAEIRSACSLLESEYFEPDELKIITPAGIFFDAGIELKDLNGNTIPEGTENVYCLAGDTKLHALVKAAYTLNIRAQTGEGETVILRNVRIREFDNIREYGRYIRMNNSLARHLRLQEKTEIAEMAEPGEFIRAVNKAIREYHLPGSIAMRIFNNNQAITPKNMRHIMQGSFESSGQYIKQGEEFINMIKEKFGEDCYKQYPFKAVLKLSESLSFESLVPVGLEKAMVLLQSLTPDDIAEIQRQTTTKAEILFSILNQKQTNQPG
;
A
#
# COMPACT_ATOMS: atom_id res chain seq x y z
N MET A 1 -24.31 -10.54 -37.18
CA MET A 1 -24.16 -9.11 -37.55
C MET A 1 -25.16 -8.32 -36.73
N ILE A 2 -24.72 -7.64 -35.67
CA ILE A 2 -25.37 -6.43 -35.15
C ILE A 2 -24.24 -5.50 -34.75
N THR A 3 -24.03 -4.47 -35.56
CA THR A 3 -22.94 -3.51 -35.42
C THR A 3 -23.48 -2.34 -34.61
N ASN A 4 -23.30 -2.34 -33.28
CA ASN A 4 -23.62 -1.16 -32.47
C ASN A 4 -22.53 -0.11 -32.67
N ARG A 5 -22.80 0.84 -33.58
CA ARG A 5 -22.04 2.09 -33.71
C ARG A 5 -22.41 3.00 -32.54
N ILE A 6 -21.52 3.10 -31.55
CA ILE A 6 -21.53 4.22 -30.60
C ILE A 6 -21.23 5.48 -31.41
N LYS A 7 -22.20 6.40 -31.52
CA LYS A 7 -21.96 7.74 -32.03
C LYS A 7 -21.52 8.62 -30.86
N THR A 8 -20.23 8.93 -30.83
CA THR A 8 -19.70 9.99 -29.98
C THR A 8 -19.94 11.32 -30.70
N GLU A 9 -20.97 12.07 -30.30
CA GLU A 9 -21.13 13.45 -30.77
C GLU A 9 -20.29 14.38 -29.87
N ILE A 10 -19.14 14.82 -30.39
CA ILE A 10 -18.40 15.94 -29.83
C ILE A 10 -19.10 17.21 -30.30
N ILE A 11 -19.91 17.81 -29.44
CA ILE A 11 -20.45 19.16 -29.68
C ILE A 11 -19.31 20.16 -29.47
N ASN A 12 -18.57 20.45 -30.53
CA ASN A 12 -17.69 21.62 -30.58
C ASN A 12 -18.57 22.87 -30.69
N LYS A 13 -18.95 23.46 -29.54
CA LYS A 13 -19.37 24.85 -29.52
C LYS A 13 -18.14 25.71 -29.82
N LYS A 14 -18.08 26.21 -31.06
CA LYS A 14 -17.25 27.35 -31.47
C LYS A 14 -17.68 28.55 -30.62
N ASP A 15 -16.94 28.81 -29.55
CA ASP A 15 -16.90 30.14 -28.95
C ASP A 15 -15.57 30.80 -29.32
N SER A 16 -15.74 31.97 -29.95
CA SER A 16 -14.77 32.94 -30.45
C SER A 16 -13.38 32.95 -29.81
N TYR A 17 -12.35 32.79 -30.65
CA TYR A 17 -11.02 33.30 -30.36
C TYR A 17 -11.06 34.83 -30.31
N VAL A 18 -11.18 35.38 -29.09
CA VAL A 18 -10.68 36.72 -28.78
C VAL A 18 -9.38 36.51 -28.03
N GLY A 19 -8.28 36.89 -28.67
CA GLY A 19 -6.95 36.81 -28.08
C GLY A 19 -6.87 37.65 -26.80
N ILE A 20 -6.55 37.00 -25.69
CA ILE A 20 -6.10 37.67 -24.48
C ILE A 20 -4.81 36.99 -24.04
N ASN A 21 -3.70 37.68 -24.26
CA ASN A 21 -2.45 37.48 -23.54
C ASN A 21 -2.74 37.64 -22.04
N LEU A 22 -2.97 36.53 -21.32
CA LEU A 22 -3.06 36.54 -19.87
C LEU A 22 -1.68 36.30 -19.27
N LYS A 23 -1.07 37.43 -18.93
CA LYS A 23 -0.04 37.53 -17.91
C LYS A 23 -0.46 36.72 -16.68
N ILE A 24 0.51 35.96 -16.19
CA ILE A 24 0.60 35.40 -14.84
C ILE A 24 0.06 36.43 -13.84
N ASN A 25 -1.03 36.10 -13.15
CA ASN A 25 -1.26 36.37 -11.73
C ASN A 25 -2.65 35.90 -11.28
N ASN A 26 -2.68 35.40 -10.04
CA ASN A 26 -3.82 35.07 -9.18
C ASN A 26 -4.32 33.62 -9.25
N MET A 27 -3.59 32.72 -8.58
CA MET A 27 -4.24 31.63 -7.84
C MET A 27 -4.91 32.22 -6.60
N GLU A 28 -6.20 32.00 -6.49
CA GLU A 28 -7.02 32.34 -5.33
C GLU A 28 -6.48 31.64 -4.09
N LYS A 29 -6.33 32.44 -3.03
CA LYS A 29 -5.82 32.04 -1.73
C LYS A 29 -6.81 31.10 -1.07
N ASN A 30 -6.47 29.82 -0.97
CA ASN A 30 -6.99 28.99 0.11
C ASN A 30 -6.24 29.36 1.40
N THR A 31 -6.94 30.07 2.27
CA THR A 31 -6.48 30.55 3.57
C THR A 31 -6.34 29.37 4.52
N ASN A 32 -5.12 28.84 4.66
CA ASN A 32 -4.60 28.23 5.89
C ASN A 32 -3.08 27.97 5.84
N ILE A 33 -2.26 28.89 5.29
CA ILE A 33 -0.80 28.82 5.51
C ILE A 33 -0.20 30.23 5.53
N ALA A 34 -0.14 30.85 6.71
CA ALA A 34 0.37 32.22 6.87
C ALA A 34 1.88 32.31 7.16
N ALA A 35 2.63 31.20 7.08
CA ALA A 35 4.08 31.19 7.33
C ALA A 35 4.93 30.63 6.17
N SER A 36 4.32 30.02 5.14
CA SER A 36 5.03 29.27 4.09
C SER A 36 5.43 30.10 2.86
N GLY A 37 4.77 31.23 2.60
CA GLY A 37 4.94 32.00 1.37
C GLY A 37 6.37 32.52 1.16
N SER A 38 7.02 33.02 2.21
CA SER A 38 8.35 33.62 2.08
C SER A 38 9.46 32.60 1.81
N GLU A 39 9.36 31.40 2.38
CA GLU A 39 10.38 30.35 2.17
C GLU A 39 10.26 29.74 0.77
N LEU A 40 9.03 29.40 0.35
CA LEU A 40 8.78 28.87 -1.00
C LEU A 40 9.23 29.85 -2.08
N GLU A 41 8.84 31.13 -1.96
CA GLU A 41 9.26 32.17 -2.91
C GLU A 41 10.78 32.31 -2.94
N THR A 42 11.45 32.24 -1.79
CA THR A 42 12.92 32.29 -1.73
C THR A 42 13.57 31.12 -2.46
N LEU A 43 13.08 29.89 -2.24
CA LEU A 43 13.59 28.70 -2.90
C LEU A 43 13.32 28.71 -4.41
N GLN A 44 12.13 29.14 -4.83
CA GLN A 44 11.77 29.30 -6.25
C GLN A 44 12.65 30.35 -6.94
N ASN A 45 12.83 31.53 -6.32
CA ASN A 45 13.68 32.59 -6.85
C ASN A 45 15.15 32.16 -6.94
N GLN A 46 15.66 31.44 -5.91
CA GLN A 46 17.01 30.89 -5.94
C GLN A 46 17.19 29.88 -7.08
N TYR A 47 16.22 28.97 -7.25
CA TYR A 47 16.26 27.99 -8.34
C TYR A 47 16.24 28.69 -9.70
N LEU A 48 15.31 29.63 -9.92
CA LEU A 48 15.19 30.38 -11.17
C LEU A 48 16.47 31.15 -11.50
N ALA A 49 17.08 31.83 -10.52
CA ALA A 49 18.33 32.55 -10.71
C ALA A 49 19.48 31.61 -11.12
N THR A 50 19.61 30.44 -10.47
CA THR A 50 20.65 29.46 -10.83
C THR A 50 20.42 28.79 -12.19
N LYS A 51 19.16 28.61 -12.59
CA LYS A 51 18.76 28.08 -13.90
C LYS A 51 19.10 29.05 -15.02
N ILE A 52 18.69 30.32 -14.89
CA ILE A 52 19.02 31.39 -15.84
C ILE A 52 20.54 31.56 -15.97
N ALA A 53 21.29 31.51 -14.86
CA ALA A 53 22.75 31.60 -14.89
C ALA A 53 23.40 30.42 -15.62
N LEU A 54 22.84 29.22 -15.50
CA LEU A 54 23.31 28.02 -16.21
C LEU A 54 22.98 28.07 -17.72
N GLU A 55 21.77 28.48 -18.08
CA GLU A 55 21.31 28.57 -19.48
C GLU A 55 22.05 29.66 -20.27
N ASN A 56 22.37 30.79 -19.63
CA ASN A 56 23.12 31.88 -20.26
C ASN A 56 24.66 31.68 -20.22
N ASN A 57 25.17 30.58 -19.65
CA ASN A 57 26.60 30.36 -19.52
C ASN A 57 27.24 29.95 -20.86
N GLN A 58 28.17 30.76 -21.34
CA GLN A 58 28.98 30.45 -22.54
C GLN A 58 30.36 29.88 -22.20
N GLU A 59 30.76 29.84 -20.92
CA GLU A 59 32.09 29.41 -20.49
C GLU A 59 32.11 27.93 -20.04
N PRO A 60 32.78 27.02 -20.76
CA PRO A 60 32.82 25.60 -20.42
C PRO A 60 33.40 25.32 -19.02
N LYS A 61 34.37 26.14 -18.58
CA LYS A 61 35.02 26.01 -17.27
C LYS A 61 34.06 26.28 -16.10
N LYS A 62 33.02 27.10 -16.30
CA LYS A 62 32.01 27.41 -15.27
C LYS A 62 30.81 26.47 -15.30
N GLN A 63 30.63 25.72 -16.41
CA GLN A 63 29.48 24.84 -16.63
C GLN A 63 29.25 23.87 -15.46
N GLN A 64 30.30 23.15 -15.05
CA GLN A 64 30.18 22.15 -13.98
C GLN A 64 29.73 22.76 -12.65
N LYS A 65 30.27 23.93 -12.28
CA LYS A 65 29.93 24.63 -11.04
C LYS A 65 28.48 25.14 -11.06
N LEU A 66 28.04 25.69 -12.18
CA LEU A 66 26.66 26.17 -12.36
C LEU A 66 25.66 25.02 -12.37
N THR A 67 25.98 23.89 -13.02
CA THR A 67 25.17 22.67 -12.98
C THR A 67 25.01 22.15 -11.55
N GLN A 68 26.09 22.15 -10.77
CA GLN A 68 26.02 21.75 -9.35
C GLN A 68 25.16 22.72 -8.53
N ALA A 69 25.30 24.03 -8.73
CA ALA A 69 24.50 25.04 -8.02
C ALA A 69 23.01 24.93 -8.36
N CYS A 70 22.67 24.80 -9.65
CA CYS A 70 21.30 24.61 -10.12
C CYS A 70 20.69 23.32 -9.56
N ASN A 71 21.42 22.19 -9.60
CA ASN A 71 20.96 20.93 -9.01
C ASN A 71 20.77 21.01 -7.49
N LYS A 72 21.61 21.77 -6.77
CA LYS A 72 21.46 21.98 -5.33
C LYS A 72 20.20 22.78 -5.03
N ALA A 73 19.95 23.87 -5.75
CA ALA A 73 18.75 24.68 -5.60
C ALA A 73 17.48 23.88 -5.94
N ARG A 74 17.52 23.09 -7.04
CA ARG A 74 16.44 22.17 -7.42
C ARG A 74 16.09 21.19 -6.30
N LYS A 75 17.10 20.48 -5.76
CA LYS A 75 16.89 19.51 -4.67
C LYS A 75 16.35 20.14 -3.39
N ALA A 76 16.74 21.39 -3.09
CA ALA A 76 16.19 22.13 -1.94
C ALA A 76 14.69 22.44 -2.13
N LEU A 77 14.30 22.87 -3.34
CA LEU A 77 12.90 23.11 -3.68
C LEU A 77 12.07 21.81 -3.72
N GLU A 78 12.59 20.72 -4.28
CA GLU A 78 11.93 19.41 -4.23
C GLU A 78 11.72 18.95 -2.79
N LYS A 79 12.75 19.08 -1.96
CA LYS A 79 12.69 18.74 -0.54
C LYS A 79 11.57 19.51 0.17
N TYR A 80 11.46 20.81 -0.09
CA TYR A 80 10.39 21.64 0.47
C TYR A 80 9.00 21.09 0.15
N TYR A 81 8.74 20.69 -1.11
CA TYR A 81 7.46 20.10 -1.51
C TYR A 81 7.19 18.75 -0.84
N TYR A 82 8.21 17.91 -0.66
CA TYR A 82 8.08 16.63 0.04
C TYR A 82 7.90 16.77 1.56
N GLU A 83 8.21 17.93 2.14
CA GLU A 83 8.02 18.22 3.57
C GLU A 83 6.67 18.90 3.87
N GLN A 84 5.93 19.33 2.84
CA GLN A 84 4.60 19.92 3.04
C GLN A 84 3.60 18.87 3.54
N SER A 85 2.65 19.31 4.36
CA SER A 85 1.50 18.50 4.76
C SER A 85 0.31 18.75 3.84
N LEU A 86 -0.51 17.71 3.65
CA LEU A 86 -1.73 17.75 2.84
C LEU A 86 -1.50 18.25 1.39
N PRO A 87 -0.50 17.74 0.67
CA PRO A 87 -0.32 18.10 -0.73
C PRO A 87 -1.56 17.72 -1.54
N THR A 88 -1.96 18.61 -2.45
CA THR A 88 -3.05 18.34 -3.39
C THR A 88 -2.53 17.77 -4.69
N LEU A 89 -3.40 17.04 -5.39
CA LEU A 89 -3.14 16.51 -6.72
C LEU A 89 -4.25 16.95 -7.68
N PRO A 90 -3.92 17.49 -8.86
CA PRO A 90 -4.91 17.84 -9.88
C PRO A 90 -5.50 16.58 -10.51
N LEU A 91 -6.81 16.45 -10.43
CA LEU A 91 -7.57 15.38 -11.08
C LEU A 91 -8.63 15.96 -12.00
N GLN A 92 -8.98 15.19 -13.04
CA GLN A 92 -10.20 15.41 -13.81
C GLN A 92 -11.25 14.39 -13.38
N ILE A 93 -12.19 14.85 -12.56
CA ILE A 93 -13.34 14.09 -12.05
C ILE A 93 -14.42 14.04 -13.12
N HIS A 94 -14.98 12.86 -13.36
CA HIS A 94 -16.09 12.61 -14.27
C HIS A 94 -17.34 12.33 -13.45
N GLU A 95 -18.25 13.29 -13.43
CA GLU A 95 -19.59 13.12 -12.86
C GLU A 95 -20.51 12.58 -13.95
N MET A 96 -21.29 11.56 -13.60
CA MET A 96 -22.17 10.87 -14.52
C MET A 96 -23.61 11.04 -14.10
N THR A 97 -24.45 11.42 -15.06
CA THR A 97 -25.90 11.45 -14.90
C THR A 97 -26.50 10.61 -16.01
N GLU A 98 -27.31 9.62 -15.65
CA GLU A 98 -27.96 8.70 -16.58
C GLU A 98 -29.46 9.00 -16.61
N ASP A 99 -30.01 9.16 -17.81
CA ASP A 99 -31.44 9.36 -18.07
C ASP A 99 -31.86 8.49 -19.26
N GLU A 100 -32.78 7.55 -19.04
CA GLU A 100 -33.28 6.52 -19.98
C GLU A 100 -32.22 5.92 -20.94
N ASP A 101 -31.88 6.64 -22.03
CA ASP A 101 -30.95 6.22 -23.09
C ASP A 101 -29.67 7.07 -23.19
N THR A 102 -29.50 8.08 -22.32
CA THR A 102 -28.41 9.06 -22.38
C THR A 102 -27.55 9.03 -21.12
N LEU A 103 -26.23 8.97 -21.31
CA LEU A 103 -25.24 9.18 -20.25
C LEU A 103 -24.55 10.52 -20.46
N LEU A 104 -24.83 11.48 -19.59
CA LEU A 104 -24.13 12.76 -19.55
C LEU A 104 -22.89 12.63 -18.65
N ILE A 105 -21.73 13.03 -19.18
CA ILE A 105 -20.45 13.03 -18.45
C ILE A 105 -19.94 14.45 -18.33
N GLN A 106 -19.98 15.00 -17.12
CA GLN A 106 -19.38 16.28 -16.81
C GLN A 106 -17.94 16.10 -16.32
N LYS A 107 -17.00 16.83 -16.95
CA LYS A 107 -15.56 16.76 -16.62
C LYS A 107 -15.16 17.97 -15.80
N ILE A 108 -14.84 17.76 -14.53
CA ILE A 108 -14.47 18.81 -13.57
C ILE A 108 -12.99 18.66 -13.22
N LYS A 109 -12.23 19.75 -13.26
CA LYS A 109 -10.85 19.76 -12.78
C LYS A 109 -10.84 20.23 -11.34
N GLN A 110 -10.20 19.46 -10.46
CA GLN A 110 -10.15 19.77 -9.03
C GLN A 110 -8.81 19.34 -8.43
N GLU A 111 -8.31 20.13 -7.49
CA GLU A 111 -7.20 19.81 -6.62
C GLU A 111 -7.73 19.08 -5.38
N ILE A 112 -7.29 17.85 -5.12
CA ILE A 112 -7.76 17.06 -3.97
C ILE A 112 -6.62 16.48 -3.17
N ILE A 113 -6.86 16.20 -1.88
CA ILE A 113 -5.91 15.50 -1.02
C ILE A 113 -6.12 13.99 -1.19
N ILE A 114 -5.08 13.28 -1.60
CA ILE A 114 -5.11 11.80 -1.63
C ILE A 114 -4.55 11.24 -0.33
N ALA A 115 -5.33 10.35 0.28
CA ALA A 115 -5.02 9.65 1.49
C ALA A 115 -4.79 8.16 1.27
N PHE A 116 -3.86 7.60 2.04
CA PHE A 116 -3.56 6.18 2.10
C PHE A 116 -3.75 5.68 3.53
N PRO A 117 -4.53 4.61 3.76
CA PRO A 117 -4.65 4.03 5.09
C PRO A 117 -3.33 3.41 5.55
N VAL A 118 -3.00 3.56 6.84
CA VAL A 118 -1.80 2.95 7.42
C VAL A 118 -1.82 1.43 7.28
N ASN A 119 -3.01 0.82 7.33
CA ASN A 119 -3.24 -0.59 7.02
C ASN A 119 -3.86 -0.67 5.61
N GLY A 120 -3.14 -1.19 4.62
CA GLY A 120 -3.56 -1.19 3.22
C GLY A 120 -2.43 -1.38 2.23
N LEU A 121 -2.74 -1.19 0.94
CA LEU A 121 -1.81 -1.37 -0.17
C LEU A 121 -0.57 -0.49 -0.03
N LYS A 122 0.62 -1.09 -0.10
CA LYS A 122 1.90 -0.34 -0.07
C LYS A 122 2.55 -0.32 -1.44
N THR A 123 2.88 0.86 -1.92
CA THR A 123 3.63 1.04 -3.17
C THR A 123 5.12 1.12 -2.90
N LYS A 124 5.93 0.33 -3.60
CA LYS A 124 7.40 0.39 -3.54
C LYS A 124 7.94 1.50 -4.43
N SER A 125 9.11 2.04 -4.09
CA SER A 125 9.77 3.06 -4.91
C SER A 125 10.08 2.61 -6.35
N ALA A 126 10.31 1.32 -6.57
CA ALA A 126 10.51 0.79 -7.93
C ALA A 126 9.22 0.85 -8.78
N GLU A 127 8.07 0.57 -8.17
CA GLU A 127 6.76 0.64 -8.83
C GLU A 127 6.41 2.09 -9.17
N ILE A 128 6.72 3.04 -8.28
CA ILE A 128 6.53 4.48 -8.53
C ILE A 128 7.39 4.91 -9.73
N ARG A 129 8.66 4.51 -9.81
CA ARG A 129 9.53 4.82 -10.95
C ARG A 129 8.99 4.28 -12.27
N SER A 130 8.55 3.01 -12.28
CA SER A 130 7.93 2.41 -13.46
C SER A 130 6.64 3.14 -13.85
N ALA A 131 5.82 3.54 -12.87
CA ALA A 131 4.60 4.31 -13.13
C ALA A 131 4.89 5.73 -13.67
N CYS A 132 5.99 6.38 -13.28
CA CYS A 132 6.41 7.64 -13.91
C CYS A 132 6.69 7.44 -15.41
N SER A 133 7.46 6.41 -15.78
CA SER A 133 7.72 6.10 -17.19
C SER A 133 6.46 5.71 -17.97
N LEU A 134 5.47 5.08 -17.31
CA LEU A 134 4.18 4.80 -17.92
C LEU A 134 3.41 6.09 -18.23
N LEU A 135 3.34 7.04 -17.28
CA LEU A 135 2.61 8.29 -17.46
C LEU A 135 3.20 9.20 -18.56
N GLU A 136 4.50 9.07 -18.84
CA GLU A 136 5.20 9.79 -19.91
C GLU A 136 5.08 9.09 -21.28
N SER A 137 4.52 7.88 -21.34
CA SER A 137 4.43 7.09 -22.58
C SER A 137 3.24 7.48 -23.44
N GLU A 138 3.45 7.62 -24.75
CA GLU A 138 2.38 7.84 -25.73
C GLU A 138 1.37 6.67 -25.84
N TYR A 139 1.76 5.46 -25.40
CA TYR A 139 0.91 4.27 -25.45
C TYR A 139 0.08 4.07 -24.18
N PHE A 140 0.28 4.90 -23.16
CA PHE A 140 -0.51 4.82 -21.94
C PHE A 140 -1.93 5.33 -22.22
N GLU A 141 -2.94 4.62 -21.73
CA GLU A 141 -4.34 5.03 -21.83
C GLU A 141 -4.70 5.97 -20.67
N PRO A 142 -4.71 7.31 -20.87
CA PRO A 142 -4.91 8.26 -19.79
C PRO A 142 -6.31 8.19 -19.18
N ASP A 143 -7.29 7.74 -19.97
CA ASP A 143 -8.70 7.66 -19.58
C ASP A 143 -9.08 6.26 -19.06
N GLU A 144 -8.12 5.42 -18.65
CA GLU A 144 -8.41 4.24 -17.83
C GLU A 144 -9.13 4.68 -16.54
N LEU A 145 -10.24 4.03 -16.20
CA LEU A 145 -11.10 4.41 -15.07
C LEU A 145 -10.34 4.33 -13.74
N LYS A 146 -10.40 5.42 -12.95
CA LYS A 146 -9.79 5.52 -11.62
C LYS A 146 -10.88 5.83 -10.63
N ILE A 147 -10.94 5.11 -9.51
CA ILE A 147 -12.02 5.26 -8.54
C ILE A 147 -11.43 5.71 -7.22
N ILE A 148 -12.05 6.73 -6.63
CA ILE A 148 -11.74 7.26 -5.32
C ILE A 148 -13.01 7.31 -4.46
N THR A 149 -12.85 7.38 -3.15
CA THR A 149 -13.94 7.51 -2.19
C THR A 149 -13.61 8.61 -1.18
N PRO A 150 -14.60 9.36 -0.67
CA PRO A 150 -14.39 10.25 0.46
C PRO A 150 -13.77 9.50 1.65
N ALA A 151 -12.89 10.18 2.38
CA ALA A 151 -12.12 9.58 3.48
C ALA A 151 -12.91 9.38 4.79
N GLY A 152 -14.10 9.97 4.93
CA GLY A 152 -14.91 9.94 6.17
C GLY A 152 -15.07 8.53 6.74
N ILE A 153 -15.43 7.56 5.89
CA ILE A 153 -15.64 6.16 6.30
C ILE A 153 -14.42 5.47 6.93
N PHE A 154 -13.19 5.98 6.69
CA PHE A 154 -11.97 5.44 7.29
C PHE A 154 -11.77 6.02 8.68
N PHE A 155 -12.03 7.32 8.86
CA PHE A 155 -11.98 7.97 10.16
C PHE A 155 -13.04 7.40 11.10
N ASP A 156 -14.27 7.20 10.61
CA ASP A 156 -15.36 6.55 11.39
C ASP A 156 -14.99 5.14 11.86
N ALA A 157 -14.11 4.45 11.10
CA ALA A 157 -13.60 3.13 11.43
C ALA A 157 -12.32 3.16 12.30
N GLY A 158 -11.85 4.34 12.72
CA GLY A 158 -10.61 4.51 13.50
C GLY A 158 -9.34 4.20 12.72
N ILE A 159 -9.37 4.28 11.39
CA ILE A 159 -8.21 4.00 10.53
C ILE A 159 -7.42 5.29 10.29
N GLU A 160 -6.17 5.30 10.75
CA GLU A 160 -5.25 6.40 10.47
C GLU A 160 -4.94 6.51 8.96
N LEU A 161 -4.99 7.73 8.45
CA LEU A 161 -4.68 8.07 7.07
C LEU A 161 -3.39 8.89 6.96
N LYS A 162 -2.61 8.60 5.92
CA LYS A 162 -1.41 9.36 5.54
C LYS A 162 -1.59 10.03 4.19
N ASP A 163 -1.06 11.25 4.04
CA ASP A 163 -1.03 11.94 2.76
C ASP A 163 0.06 11.38 1.81
N LEU A 164 0.22 12.00 0.63
CA LEU A 164 1.23 11.60 -0.37
C LEU A 164 2.69 11.73 0.13
N ASN A 165 2.95 12.58 1.12
CA ASN A 165 4.26 12.78 1.74
C ASN A 165 4.45 11.91 3.00
N GLY A 166 3.40 11.22 3.46
CA GLY A 166 3.43 10.33 4.62
C GLY A 166 3.04 10.98 5.95
N ASN A 167 2.55 12.23 5.93
CA ASN A 167 2.08 12.92 7.13
C ASN A 167 0.70 12.40 7.55
N THR A 168 0.44 12.32 8.85
CA THR A 168 -0.89 11.96 9.36
C THR A 168 -1.90 13.03 8.99
N ILE A 169 -3.05 12.62 8.45
CA ILE A 169 -4.16 13.50 8.13
C ILE A 169 -5.10 13.59 9.35
N PRO A 170 -5.38 14.78 9.89
CA PRO A 170 -6.36 14.95 10.96
C PRO A 170 -7.78 14.58 10.52
N GLU A 171 -8.54 13.95 11.41
CA GLU A 171 -9.98 13.73 11.22
C GLU A 171 -10.72 15.06 11.03
N GLY A 172 -11.72 15.09 10.15
CA GLY A 172 -12.46 16.29 9.79
C GLY A 172 -11.77 17.18 8.74
N THR A 173 -10.61 16.77 8.21
CA THR A 173 -9.99 17.46 7.07
C THR A 173 -10.89 17.31 5.83
N GLU A 174 -11.31 18.44 5.26
CA GLU A 174 -12.14 18.47 4.05
C GLU A 174 -11.36 18.07 2.78
N ASN A 175 -12.06 17.67 1.73
CA ASN A 175 -11.48 17.38 0.40
C ASN A 175 -10.41 16.25 0.40
N VAL A 176 -10.57 15.27 1.30
CA VAL A 176 -9.68 14.11 1.42
C VAL A 176 -10.36 12.86 0.85
N TYR A 177 -9.63 12.14 -0.01
CA TYR A 177 -10.12 10.95 -0.68
C TYR A 177 -9.13 9.79 -0.61
N CYS A 178 -9.64 8.57 -0.42
CA CYS A 178 -8.87 7.34 -0.53
C CYS A 178 -9.06 6.68 -1.88
N LEU A 179 -8.04 5.97 -2.35
CA LEU A 179 -8.09 5.25 -3.63
C LEU A 179 -8.91 3.97 -3.48
N ALA A 180 -9.90 3.78 -4.35
CA ALA A 180 -10.68 2.56 -4.44
C ALA A 180 -10.23 1.72 -5.66
N GLY A 181 -8.94 1.37 -5.71
CA GLY A 181 -8.37 0.61 -6.83
C GLY A 181 -7.32 -0.41 -6.41
N ASP A 182 -6.46 -0.76 -7.36
CA ASP A 182 -5.40 -1.75 -7.19
C ASP A 182 -4.02 -1.09 -6.94
N THR A 183 -2.98 -1.92 -6.86
CA THR A 183 -1.60 -1.44 -6.73
C THR A 183 -1.15 -0.56 -7.90
N LYS A 184 -1.69 -0.76 -9.10
CA LYS A 184 -1.38 0.05 -10.27
C LYS A 184 -1.92 1.46 -10.07
N LEU A 185 -3.18 1.63 -9.65
CA LEU A 185 -3.74 2.95 -9.35
C LEU A 185 -2.93 3.68 -8.27
N HIS A 186 -2.57 2.98 -7.18
CA HIS A 186 -1.73 3.56 -6.13
C HIS A 186 -0.37 4.05 -6.67
N ALA A 187 0.27 3.28 -7.55
CA ALA A 187 1.53 3.66 -8.18
C ALA A 187 1.38 4.85 -9.12
N LEU A 188 0.33 4.88 -9.95
CA LEU A 188 0.04 5.99 -10.87
C LEU A 188 -0.19 7.30 -10.11
N VAL A 189 -0.91 7.27 -8.99
CA VAL A 189 -1.17 8.46 -8.18
C VAL A 189 0.10 9.03 -7.56
N LYS A 190 0.95 8.17 -6.96
CA LYS A 190 2.24 8.60 -6.43
C LYS A 190 3.22 9.06 -7.51
N ALA A 191 3.16 8.44 -8.69
CA ALA A 191 3.96 8.84 -9.84
C ALA A 191 3.52 10.20 -10.40
N ALA A 192 2.22 10.45 -10.53
CA ALA A 192 1.69 11.75 -10.96
C ALA A 192 2.12 12.85 -9.98
N TYR A 193 2.04 12.61 -8.68
CA TYR A 193 2.56 13.53 -7.67
C TYR A 193 4.08 13.79 -7.82
N THR A 194 4.87 12.73 -8.02
CA THR A 194 6.31 12.83 -8.25
C THR A 194 6.62 13.67 -9.50
N LEU A 195 5.90 13.45 -10.61
CA LEU A 195 6.06 14.21 -11.84
C LEU A 195 5.60 15.66 -11.69
N ASN A 196 4.55 15.92 -10.92
CA ASN A 196 4.07 17.28 -10.66
C ASN A 196 5.08 18.10 -9.84
N ILE A 197 5.76 17.49 -8.86
CA ILE A 197 6.88 18.14 -8.17
C ILE A 197 8.01 18.49 -9.16
N ARG A 198 8.34 17.58 -10.08
CA ARG A 198 9.35 17.86 -11.13
C ARG A 198 8.92 19.01 -12.05
N ALA A 199 7.64 19.04 -12.44
CA ALA A 199 7.08 20.11 -13.27
C ALA A 199 7.17 21.47 -12.58
N GLN A 200 7.05 21.55 -11.24
CA GLN A 200 7.29 22.79 -10.49
C GLN A 200 8.75 23.27 -10.57
N THR A 201 9.68 22.37 -10.88
CA THR A 201 11.08 22.70 -11.18
C THR A 201 11.34 22.85 -12.69
N GLY A 202 10.30 22.88 -13.52
CA GLY A 202 10.43 23.03 -14.98
C GLY A 202 10.99 21.79 -15.69
N GLU A 203 10.93 20.62 -15.04
CA GLU A 203 11.18 19.31 -15.66
C GLU A 203 9.83 18.67 -16.02
N GLY A 204 9.43 18.76 -17.29
CA GLY A 204 8.17 18.18 -17.79
C GLY A 204 6.93 19.04 -17.53
N GLU A 205 5.77 18.48 -17.84
CA GLU A 205 4.46 19.12 -17.68
C GLU A 205 3.72 18.59 -16.45
N THR A 206 2.79 19.39 -15.92
CA THR A 206 1.91 18.93 -14.84
C THR A 206 0.98 17.83 -15.37
N VAL A 207 1.05 16.67 -14.73
CA VAL A 207 0.19 15.52 -14.96
C VAL A 207 -1.13 15.71 -14.24
N ILE A 208 -2.22 15.66 -15.01
CA ILE A 208 -3.59 15.59 -14.49
C ILE A 208 -4.10 14.17 -14.72
N LEU A 209 -4.44 13.45 -13.64
CA LEU A 209 -5.04 12.13 -13.79
C LEU A 209 -6.49 12.27 -14.25
N ARG A 210 -6.83 11.63 -15.37
CA ARG A 210 -8.13 11.73 -16.03
C ARG A 210 -9.03 10.54 -15.73
N ASN A 211 -10.32 10.68 -16.06
CA ASN A 211 -11.38 9.70 -15.82
C ASN A 211 -11.40 9.18 -14.37
N VAL A 212 -11.35 10.13 -13.42
CA VAL A 212 -11.51 9.83 -12.00
C VAL A 212 -13.00 9.87 -11.65
N ARG A 213 -13.52 8.83 -11.00
CA ARG A 213 -14.88 8.82 -10.47
C ARG A 213 -14.86 8.74 -8.95
N ILE A 214 -15.69 9.56 -8.33
CA ILE A 214 -15.98 9.45 -6.91
C ILE A 214 -17.05 8.37 -6.77
N ARG A 215 -16.79 7.39 -5.90
CA ARG A 215 -17.75 6.39 -5.47
C ARG A 215 -17.93 6.52 -3.97
N GLU A 216 -19.17 6.71 -3.56
CA GLU A 216 -19.53 6.70 -2.15
C GLU A 216 -19.79 5.26 -1.69
N PHE A 217 -19.46 4.99 -0.43
CA PHE A 217 -19.71 3.75 0.27
C PHE A 217 -20.28 4.11 1.63
N ASP A 218 -21.21 3.30 2.15
CA ASP A 218 -21.87 3.62 3.42
C ASP A 218 -20.91 3.49 4.62
N ASN A 219 -19.90 2.63 4.50
CA ASN A 219 -18.92 2.37 5.56
C ASN A 219 -17.70 1.60 5.02
N ILE A 220 -16.70 1.40 5.89
CA ILE A 220 -15.46 0.68 5.57
C ILE A 220 -15.67 -0.75 5.07
N ARG A 221 -16.77 -1.43 5.47
CA ARG A 221 -17.03 -2.82 5.04
C ARG A 221 -17.45 -2.86 3.58
N GLU A 222 -18.29 -1.93 3.14
CA GLU A 222 -18.68 -1.84 1.74
C GLU A 222 -17.49 -1.50 0.84
N TYR A 223 -16.68 -0.51 1.26
CA TYR A 223 -15.42 -0.20 0.61
C TYR A 223 -14.50 -1.43 0.54
N GLY A 224 -14.33 -2.13 1.66
CA GLY A 224 -13.53 -3.34 1.74
C GLY A 224 -14.03 -4.41 0.78
N ARG A 225 -15.34 -4.71 0.77
CA ARG A 225 -15.97 -5.68 -0.15
C ARG A 225 -15.73 -5.31 -1.60
N TYR A 226 -15.83 -4.03 -1.94
CA TYR A 226 -15.57 -3.50 -3.26
C TYR A 226 -14.12 -3.73 -3.70
N ILE A 227 -13.14 -3.29 -2.90
CA ILE A 227 -11.71 -3.48 -3.21
C ILE A 227 -11.35 -4.95 -3.29
N ARG A 228 -11.88 -5.75 -2.36
CA ARG A 228 -11.65 -7.20 -2.27
C ARG A 228 -12.08 -7.91 -3.56
N MET A 229 -13.28 -7.62 -4.05
CA MET A 229 -13.80 -8.24 -5.27
C MET A 229 -13.01 -7.82 -6.51
N ASN A 230 -12.78 -6.51 -6.68
CA ASN A 230 -12.10 -5.96 -7.85
C ASN A 230 -10.61 -6.33 -7.91
N ASN A 231 -10.01 -6.69 -6.77
CA ASN A 231 -8.63 -7.16 -6.70
C ASN A 231 -8.49 -8.68 -6.53
N SER A 232 -9.57 -9.46 -6.58
CA SER A 232 -9.53 -10.90 -6.31
C SER A 232 -8.67 -11.71 -7.30
N LEU A 233 -8.47 -11.18 -8.52
CA LEU A 233 -7.61 -11.76 -9.56
C LEU A 233 -6.20 -11.18 -9.58
N ALA A 234 -5.90 -10.17 -8.75
CA ALA A 234 -4.59 -9.54 -8.73
C ALA A 234 -3.53 -10.50 -8.18
N ARG A 235 -2.62 -10.92 -9.08
CA ARG A 235 -1.52 -11.84 -8.74
C ARG A 235 -0.41 -11.17 -7.94
N HIS A 236 -0.26 -9.86 -8.08
CA HIS A 236 0.85 -9.09 -7.50
C HIS A 236 0.58 -8.55 -6.10
N LEU A 237 -0.66 -8.65 -5.61
CA LEU A 237 -0.97 -8.31 -4.22
C LEU A 237 -0.24 -9.24 -3.26
N ARG A 238 0.49 -8.66 -2.31
CA ARG A 238 1.15 -9.43 -1.25
C ARG A 238 0.11 -10.01 -0.30
N LEU A 239 0.56 -11.02 0.44
CA LEU A 239 -0.28 -11.75 1.37
C LEU A 239 -0.91 -10.84 2.44
N GLN A 240 -0.09 -9.98 3.04
CA GLN A 240 -0.52 -9.03 4.05
C GLN A 240 -1.55 -8.03 3.50
N GLU A 241 -1.36 -7.56 2.27
CA GLU A 241 -2.31 -6.65 1.63
C GLU A 241 -3.67 -7.33 1.41
N LYS A 242 -3.67 -8.60 1.02
CA LYS A 242 -4.89 -9.39 0.85
C LYS A 242 -5.61 -9.61 2.17
N THR A 243 -4.89 -9.88 3.26
CA THR A 243 -5.53 -10.07 4.57
C THR A 243 -6.03 -8.77 5.17
N GLU A 244 -5.35 -7.65 4.97
CA GLU A 244 -5.82 -6.32 5.40
C GLU A 244 -7.09 -5.90 4.63
N ILE A 245 -7.14 -6.12 3.31
CA ILE A 245 -8.35 -5.90 2.50
C ILE A 245 -9.49 -6.82 2.94
N ALA A 246 -9.20 -8.10 3.20
CA ALA A 246 -10.21 -9.04 3.67
C ALA A 246 -10.78 -8.65 5.05
N GLU A 247 -9.93 -8.18 5.97
CA GLU A 247 -10.34 -7.69 7.29
C GLU A 247 -11.24 -6.45 7.21
N MET A 248 -10.91 -5.49 6.33
CA MET A 248 -11.76 -4.31 6.11
C MET A 248 -13.15 -4.69 5.59
N ALA A 249 -13.23 -5.65 4.66
CA ALA A 249 -14.49 -6.08 4.06
C ALA A 249 -15.43 -6.74 5.07
N GLU A 250 -14.93 -7.78 5.75
CA GLU A 250 -15.64 -8.53 6.77
C GLU A 250 -14.65 -9.48 7.47
N PRO A 251 -14.26 -9.21 8.72
CA PRO A 251 -13.23 -10.00 9.37
C PRO A 251 -13.82 -11.30 9.92
N GLY A 252 -13.75 -12.36 9.11
CA GLY A 252 -13.92 -13.73 9.61
C GLY A 252 -12.87 -14.06 10.69
N GLU A 253 -13.19 -14.99 11.60
CA GLU A 253 -12.34 -15.33 12.76
C GLU A 253 -10.90 -15.65 12.33
N PHE A 254 -10.73 -16.41 11.24
CA PHE A 254 -9.43 -16.77 10.69
C PHE A 254 -8.58 -15.54 10.30
N ILE A 255 -9.14 -14.60 9.54
CA ILE A 255 -8.41 -13.40 9.08
C ILE A 255 -8.08 -12.48 10.25
N ARG A 256 -8.99 -12.38 11.23
CA ARG A 256 -8.74 -11.62 12.46
C ARG A 256 -7.56 -12.20 13.24
N ALA A 257 -7.52 -13.52 13.43
CA ALA A 257 -6.42 -14.19 14.10
C ALA A 257 -5.09 -14.01 13.35
N VAL A 258 -5.09 -14.16 12.02
CA VAL A 258 -3.92 -13.94 11.17
C VAL A 258 -3.39 -12.50 11.29
N ASN A 259 -4.25 -11.49 11.12
CA ASN A 259 -3.81 -10.09 11.19
C ASN A 259 -3.40 -9.67 12.61
N LYS A 260 -4.05 -10.20 13.64
CA LYS A 260 -3.61 -10.05 15.03
C LYS A 260 -2.19 -10.58 15.21
N ALA A 261 -1.91 -11.79 14.71
CA ALA A 261 -0.58 -12.39 14.80
C ALA A 261 0.50 -11.61 14.03
N ILE A 262 0.16 -11.07 12.85
CA ILE A 262 1.07 -10.21 12.07
C ILE A 262 1.39 -8.92 12.84
N ARG A 263 0.38 -8.26 13.42
CA ARG A 263 0.55 -6.97 14.10
C ARG A 263 1.20 -7.10 15.48
N GLU A 264 0.71 -8.02 16.31
CA GLU A 264 1.17 -8.15 17.70
C GLU A 264 2.51 -8.89 17.80
N TYR A 265 2.75 -9.90 16.94
CA TYR A 265 3.92 -10.78 17.04
C TYR A 265 4.91 -10.59 15.89
N HIS A 266 4.69 -9.62 15.00
CA HIS A 266 5.56 -9.32 13.84
C HIS A 266 5.81 -10.53 12.93
N LEU A 267 4.86 -11.48 12.90
CA LEU A 267 5.00 -12.69 12.11
C LEU A 267 4.86 -12.39 10.62
N PRO A 268 5.70 -12.98 9.75
CA PRO A 268 5.43 -13.00 8.32
C PRO A 268 4.05 -13.60 8.06
N GLY A 269 3.24 -12.97 7.21
CA GLY A 269 1.87 -13.42 6.96
C GLY A 269 1.78 -14.88 6.51
N SER A 270 2.80 -15.41 5.83
CA SER A 270 2.84 -16.82 5.41
C SER A 270 2.98 -17.78 6.58
N ILE A 271 3.70 -17.39 7.63
CA ILE A 271 3.82 -18.15 8.88
C ILE A 271 2.51 -18.04 9.66
N ALA A 272 1.97 -16.83 9.83
CA ALA A 272 0.72 -16.60 10.54
C ALA A 272 -0.45 -17.42 9.93
N MET A 273 -0.59 -17.42 8.61
CA MET A 273 -1.61 -18.24 7.94
C MET A 273 -1.43 -19.73 8.16
N ARG A 274 -0.19 -20.24 8.12
CA ARG A 274 0.08 -21.66 8.39
C ARG A 274 -0.31 -22.02 9.82
N ILE A 275 0.02 -21.17 10.80
CA ILE A 275 -0.32 -21.39 12.22
C ILE A 275 -1.83 -21.60 12.38
N PHE A 276 -2.66 -20.70 11.85
CA PHE A 276 -4.13 -20.77 12.01
C PHE A 276 -4.83 -21.70 11.00
N ASN A 277 -4.06 -22.40 10.17
CA ASN A 277 -4.56 -23.37 9.20
C ASN A 277 -3.91 -24.75 9.42
N ASN A 278 -3.59 -25.10 10.66
CA ASN A 278 -2.99 -26.37 11.06
C ASN A 278 -1.76 -26.76 10.20
N ASN A 279 -0.89 -25.77 10.00
CA ASN A 279 0.31 -25.82 9.17
C ASN A 279 0.09 -26.17 7.68
N GLN A 280 -1.15 -26.22 7.20
CA GLN A 280 -1.43 -26.47 5.78
C GLN A 280 -1.10 -25.25 4.94
N ALA A 281 -0.45 -25.49 3.79
CA ALA A 281 -0.11 -24.44 2.85
C ALA A 281 -1.37 -23.77 2.28
N ILE A 282 -1.40 -22.44 2.32
CA ILE A 282 -2.46 -21.65 1.67
C ILE A 282 -2.15 -21.56 0.18
N THR A 283 -2.98 -22.23 -0.64
CA THR A 283 -2.82 -22.21 -2.10
C THR A 283 -3.34 -20.90 -2.70
N PRO A 284 -2.97 -20.57 -3.95
CA PRO A 284 -3.57 -19.45 -4.68
C PRO A 284 -5.11 -19.55 -4.77
N LYS A 285 -5.67 -20.76 -4.78
CA LYS A 285 -7.12 -20.99 -4.75
C LYS A 285 -7.71 -20.57 -3.41
N ASN A 286 -7.12 -21.00 -2.30
CA ASN A 286 -7.54 -20.57 -0.96
C ASN A 286 -7.48 -19.05 -0.83
N MET A 287 -6.41 -18.43 -1.34
CA MET A 287 -6.26 -16.97 -1.34
C MET A 287 -7.36 -16.25 -2.12
N ARG A 288 -7.78 -16.81 -3.26
CA ARG A 288 -8.92 -16.27 -4.02
C ARG A 288 -10.20 -16.36 -3.21
N HIS A 289 -10.45 -17.48 -2.54
CA HIS A 289 -11.62 -17.65 -1.69
C HIS A 289 -11.62 -16.68 -0.50
N ILE A 290 -10.45 -16.41 0.11
CA ILE A 290 -10.29 -15.37 1.13
C ILE A 290 -10.69 -13.99 0.56
N MET A 291 -10.17 -13.63 -0.62
CA MET A 291 -10.53 -12.40 -1.33
C MET A 291 -11.98 -12.39 -1.86
N GLN A 292 -12.68 -13.52 -1.85
CA GLN A 292 -14.09 -13.57 -2.21
C GLN A 292 -14.99 -13.63 -0.98
N GLY A 293 -14.43 -13.76 0.23
CA GLY A 293 -15.18 -13.96 1.46
C GLY A 293 -15.81 -15.34 1.59
N SER A 294 -15.30 -16.34 0.87
CA SER A 294 -15.80 -17.73 0.87
C SER A 294 -14.83 -18.74 1.51
N PHE A 295 -13.80 -18.25 2.20
CA PHE A 295 -12.84 -19.10 2.89
C PHE A 295 -13.13 -19.13 4.39
N GLU A 296 -13.31 -20.33 4.92
CA GLU A 296 -13.45 -20.60 6.34
C GLU A 296 -12.36 -21.59 6.76
N SER A 297 -11.67 -21.27 7.86
CA SER A 297 -10.82 -22.24 8.57
C SER A 297 -11.63 -22.87 9.69
N SER A 298 -11.26 -24.08 10.10
CA SER A 298 -11.87 -24.71 11.27
C SER A 298 -11.58 -23.89 12.52
N GLY A 299 -12.60 -23.61 13.34
CA GLY A 299 -12.43 -22.93 14.62
C GLY A 299 -11.47 -23.67 15.57
N GLN A 300 -11.33 -24.99 15.43
CA GLN A 300 -10.33 -25.77 16.16
C GLN A 300 -8.90 -25.38 15.77
N TYR A 301 -8.64 -25.15 14.48
CA TYR A 301 -7.31 -24.73 14.00
C TYR A 301 -6.96 -23.31 14.44
N ILE A 302 -7.97 -22.45 14.56
CA ILE A 302 -7.78 -21.10 15.09
C ILE A 302 -7.33 -21.18 16.56
N LYS A 303 -8.06 -21.92 17.40
CA LYS A 303 -7.71 -22.12 18.82
C LYS A 303 -6.32 -22.72 19.01
N GLN A 304 -6.02 -23.78 18.25
CA GLN A 304 -4.70 -24.41 18.29
C GLN A 304 -3.58 -23.43 17.89
N GLY A 305 -3.83 -22.57 16.90
CA GLY A 305 -2.89 -21.53 16.49
C GLY A 305 -2.65 -20.48 17.59
N GLU A 306 -3.69 -20.08 18.32
CA GLU A 306 -3.57 -19.15 19.46
C GLU A 306 -2.77 -19.79 20.60
N GLU A 307 -3.07 -21.05 20.94
CA GLU A 307 -2.32 -21.84 21.94
C GLU A 307 -0.85 -21.98 21.55
N PHE A 308 -0.57 -22.23 20.26
CA PHE A 308 0.80 -22.34 19.77
C PHE A 308 1.60 -21.04 19.95
N ILE A 309 1.01 -19.89 19.59
CA ILE A 309 1.66 -18.58 19.79
C ILE A 309 1.92 -18.32 21.27
N ASN A 310 0.94 -18.60 22.15
CA ASN A 310 1.09 -18.42 23.58
C ASN A 310 2.19 -19.30 24.16
N MET A 311 2.28 -20.56 23.74
CA MET A 311 3.34 -21.49 24.19
C MET A 311 4.73 -21.00 23.78
N ILE A 312 4.88 -20.45 22.57
CA ILE A 312 6.14 -19.84 22.12
C ILE A 312 6.48 -18.62 22.99
N LYS A 313 5.50 -17.77 23.30
CA LYS A 313 5.68 -16.61 24.18
C LYS A 313 6.13 -17.03 25.58
N GLU A 314 5.50 -18.04 26.16
CA GLU A 314 5.84 -18.56 27.49
C GLU A 314 7.25 -19.18 27.53
N LYS A 315 7.63 -19.95 26.50
CA LYS A 315 8.92 -20.66 26.47
C LYS A 315 10.11 -19.78 26.09
N PHE A 316 9.90 -18.79 25.22
CA PHE A 316 10.99 -18.01 24.63
C PHE A 316 10.99 -16.53 25.00
N GLY A 317 9.97 -16.03 25.71
CA GLY A 317 9.87 -14.61 26.09
C GLY A 317 9.99 -13.71 24.86
N GLU A 318 10.89 -12.72 24.90
CA GLU A 318 11.17 -11.79 23.80
C GLU A 318 11.58 -12.46 22.48
N ASP A 319 12.15 -13.67 22.52
CA ASP A 319 12.49 -14.41 21.31
C ASP A 319 11.21 -14.89 20.55
N CYS A 320 10.00 -14.71 21.11
CA CYS A 320 8.73 -14.91 20.41
C CYS A 320 8.49 -13.92 19.27
N TYR A 321 9.20 -12.78 19.23
CA TYR A 321 9.15 -11.86 18.10
C TYR A 321 10.09 -12.28 16.96
N LYS A 322 10.92 -13.31 17.18
CA LYS A 322 11.80 -13.90 16.18
C LYS A 322 11.09 -15.03 15.47
N GLN A 323 11.44 -15.26 14.20
CA GLN A 323 10.78 -16.27 13.37
C GLN A 323 11.24 -17.71 13.66
N TYR A 324 12.41 -17.89 14.29
CA TYR A 324 13.05 -19.19 14.42
C TYR A 324 12.23 -20.21 15.25
N PRO A 325 11.56 -19.84 16.36
CA PRO A 325 10.80 -20.80 17.15
C PRO A 325 9.63 -21.38 16.36
N PHE A 326 8.89 -20.51 15.66
CA PHE A 326 7.80 -20.91 14.79
C PHE A 326 8.28 -21.79 13.64
N LYS A 327 9.36 -21.38 12.94
CA LYS A 327 9.89 -22.15 11.81
C LYS A 327 10.32 -23.55 12.21
N ALA A 328 10.98 -23.71 13.37
CA ALA A 328 11.43 -25.01 13.84
C ALA A 328 10.26 -25.96 14.13
N VAL A 329 9.24 -25.49 14.85
CA VAL A 329 8.07 -26.32 15.21
C VAL A 329 7.20 -26.62 13.99
N LEU A 330 6.98 -25.65 13.10
CA LEU A 330 6.25 -25.90 11.85
C LEU A 330 7.01 -26.91 10.96
N LYS A 331 8.33 -26.83 10.89
CA LYS A 331 9.16 -27.81 10.17
C LYS A 331 9.05 -29.20 10.81
N LEU A 332 9.06 -29.30 12.14
CA LEU A 332 8.86 -30.56 12.85
C LEU A 332 7.51 -31.18 12.52
N SER A 333 6.43 -30.39 12.52
CA SER A 333 5.10 -30.90 12.22
C SER A 333 4.95 -31.47 10.80
N GLU A 334 5.79 -31.05 9.85
CA GLU A 334 5.87 -31.62 8.49
C GLU A 334 6.80 -32.82 8.40
N SER A 335 7.71 -32.99 9.36
CA SER A 335 8.64 -34.11 9.36
C SER A 335 7.91 -35.42 9.62
N LEU A 336 8.42 -36.52 9.05
CA LEU A 336 7.81 -37.83 9.23
C LEU A 336 8.11 -38.35 10.63
N SER A 337 7.10 -38.95 11.26
CA SER A 337 7.29 -39.67 12.50
C SER A 337 8.14 -40.92 12.29
N PHE A 338 9.03 -41.22 13.23
CA PHE A 338 9.85 -42.43 13.18
C PHE A 338 9.03 -43.72 13.30
N GLU A 339 7.89 -43.67 13.99
CA GLU A 339 7.05 -44.83 14.29
C GLU A 339 6.07 -45.15 13.15
N SER A 340 5.41 -44.13 12.59
CA SER A 340 4.31 -44.30 11.64
C SER A 340 4.63 -43.85 10.22
N LEU A 341 5.76 -43.17 9.99
CA LEU A 341 6.12 -42.56 8.70
C LEU A 341 5.04 -41.59 8.15
N VAL A 342 4.19 -41.06 9.03
CA VAL A 342 3.20 -40.01 8.75
C VAL A 342 3.72 -38.70 9.35
N PRO A 343 3.39 -37.52 8.78
CA PRO A 343 3.76 -36.23 9.37
C PRO A 343 3.38 -36.15 10.86
N VAL A 344 4.28 -35.59 11.67
CA VAL A 344 4.11 -35.43 13.12
C VAL A 344 2.83 -34.66 13.48
N GLY A 345 2.47 -33.66 12.65
CA GLY A 345 1.32 -32.79 12.89
C GLY A 345 1.61 -31.72 13.94
N LEU A 346 0.84 -30.63 13.91
CA LEU A 346 1.10 -29.46 14.75
C LEU A 346 0.87 -29.77 16.23
N GLU A 347 -0.14 -30.58 16.55
CA GLU A 347 -0.50 -30.95 17.93
C GLU A 347 0.64 -31.68 18.65
N LYS A 348 1.17 -32.75 18.05
CA LYS A 348 2.31 -33.49 18.63
C LYS A 348 3.57 -32.63 18.67
N ALA A 349 3.79 -31.76 17.68
CA ALA A 349 4.90 -30.81 17.69
C ALA A 349 4.80 -29.80 18.85
N MET A 350 3.59 -29.33 19.18
CA MET A 350 3.35 -28.46 20.34
C MET A 350 3.58 -29.19 21.67
N VAL A 351 3.18 -30.45 21.80
CA VAL A 351 3.47 -31.27 22.99
C VAL A 351 4.99 -31.39 23.21
N LEU A 352 5.75 -31.65 22.14
CA LEU A 352 7.21 -31.69 22.19
C LEU A 352 7.82 -30.33 22.56
N LEU A 353 7.28 -29.23 22.03
CA LEU A 353 7.68 -27.88 22.42
C LEU A 353 7.46 -27.63 23.91
N GLN A 354 6.34 -28.08 24.48
CA GLN A 354 6.05 -27.93 25.89
C GLN A 354 7.05 -28.69 26.78
N SER A 355 7.60 -29.80 26.28
CA SER A 355 8.59 -30.64 26.97
C SER A 355 10.02 -30.07 27.00
N LEU A 356 10.26 -28.91 26.39
CA LEU A 356 11.55 -28.23 26.50
C LEU A 356 11.83 -27.81 27.94
N THR A 357 13.00 -28.19 28.41
CA THR A 357 13.55 -27.86 29.73
C THR A 357 14.26 -26.50 29.70
N PRO A 358 14.52 -25.88 30.87
CA PRO A 358 15.30 -24.65 30.92
C PRO A 358 16.69 -24.77 30.28
N ASP A 359 17.34 -25.93 30.40
CA ASP A 359 18.65 -26.20 29.80
C ASP A 359 18.58 -26.23 28.27
N ASP A 360 17.54 -26.87 27.70
CA ASP A 360 17.29 -26.86 26.25
C ASP A 360 17.14 -25.41 25.74
N ILE A 361 16.39 -24.58 26.46
CA ILE A 361 16.18 -23.16 26.10
C ILE A 361 17.48 -22.37 26.19
N ALA A 362 18.26 -22.58 27.25
CA ALA A 362 19.56 -21.93 27.43
C ALA A 362 20.54 -22.31 26.32
N GLU A 363 20.56 -23.58 25.90
CA GLU A 363 21.38 -24.05 24.77
C GLU A 363 21.01 -23.31 23.48
N ILE A 364 19.72 -23.20 23.15
CA ILE A 364 19.24 -22.50 21.96
C ILE A 364 19.59 -21.00 22.04
N GLN A 365 19.44 -20.38 23.21
CA GLN A 365 19.68 -18.95 23.38
C GLN A 365 21.16 -18.55 23.22
N ARG A 366 22.09 -19.44 23.55
CA ARG A 366 23.55 -19.23 23.35
C ARG A 366 23.96 -19.13 21.88
N GLN A 367 23.12 -19.61 20.97
CA GLN A 367 23.45 -19.72 19.55
C GLN A 367 23.09 -18.43 18.81
N THR A 368 23.93 -18.00 17.87
CA THR A 368 23.74 -16.72 17.17
C THR A 368 23.09 -16.87 15.79
N THR A 369 23.40 -17.95 15.06
CA THR A 369 22.98 -18.10 13.64
C THR A 369 22.17 -19.36 13.34
N THR A 370 22.19 -20.38 14.20
CA THR A 370 21.60 -21.71 13.95
C THR A 370 20.46 -22.09 14.90
N LYS A 371 19.83 -21.09 15.52
CA LYS A 371 18.78 -21.31 16.54
C LYS A 371 17.62 -22.17 16.04
N ALA A 372 17.22 -22.01 14.78
CA ALA A 372 16.13 -22.78 14.18
C ALA A 372 16.50 -24.26 14.01
N GLU A 373 17.70 -24.54 13.50
CA GLU A 373 18.17 -25.91 13.29
C GLU A 373 18.39 -26.63 14.62
N ILE A 374 18.93 -25.94 15.63
CA ILE A 374 19.19 -26.52 16.94
C ILE A 374 17.89 -26.82 17.67
N LEU A 375 16.94 -25.89 17.71
CA LEU A 375 15.61 -26.15 18.27
C LEU A 375 14.93 -27.32 17.55
N PHE A 376 14.97 -27.34 16.22
CA PHE A 376 14.41 -28.47 15.45
C PHE A 376 15.08 -29.80 15.85
N SER A 377 16.41 -29.83 15.97
CA SER A 377 17.15 -31.04 16.36
C SER A 377 16.77 -31.53 17.75
N ILE A 378 16.70 -30.63 18.74
CA ILE A 378 16.30 -30.98 20.12
C ILE A 378 14.89 -31.56 20.13
N LEU A 379 13.94 -30.92 19.45
CA LEU A 379 12.57 -31.41 19.38
C LEU A 379 12.48 -32.79 18.68
N ASN A 380 13.24 -32.98 17.61
CA ASN A 380 13.28 -34.24 16.87
C ASN A 380 13.92 -35.38 17.68
N GLN A 381 14.90 -35.08 18.55
CA GLN A 381 15.45 -36.06 19.50
C GLN A 381 14.45 -36.42 20.61
N LYS A 382 13.70 -35.44 21.13
CA LYS A 382 12.64 -35.71 22.11
C LYS A 382 11.52 -36.56 21.52
N GLN A 383 11.25 -36.40 20.22
CA GLN A 383 10.32 -37.26 19.49
C GLN A 383 10.77 -38.73 19.45
N THR A 384 12.07 -39.03 19.31
CA THR A 384 12.59 -40.41 19.28
C THR A 384 12.62 -41.08 20.66
N ASN A 385 12.52 -40.29 21.73
CA ASN A 385 12.69 -40.76 23.11
C ASN A 385 11.35 -40.93 23.87
N GLN A 386 10.20 -40.70 23.24
CA GLN A 386 8.89 -41.01 23.83
C GLN A 386 8.56 -42.51 23.60
N PRO A 387 8.25 -43.30 24.65
CA PRO A 387 7.71 -44.64 24.46
C PRO A 387 6.29 -44.54 23.87
N GLY A 388 6.03 -45.37 22.85
CA GLY A 388 4.78 -45.39 22.07
C GLY A 388 3.52 -45.81 22.81
#